data_AF-A0AB35MAU2-F1
#
_entry.id   AF-A0AB35MAU2-F1
#
_cell.length_a   1.000
_cell.length_b   1.000
_cell.length_c   1.000
_cell.angle_alpha   90.00
_cell.angle_beta   90.00
_cell.angle_gamma   90.00
#
_symmetry.space_group_name_H-M   'P 1'
#
loop_
_entity.id
_entity.type
_entity.pdbx_description
1 polymer ?
#
loop_
_entity_poly.entity_id
_entity_poly.type
_entity_poly.pdbx_seq_one_letter_code
_entity_poly.pdbx_strand_id
1 'polypeptide(L)'
;MSPSRPSNPTPPSSTPAPSDADRLIADSHPQARPVLEHWFTRLTPKDWFRKSEALDAQLRERFAQLLEQALVCELWEWRTTPGGRLAEILVLDQFARNIHRDTPRAFSGDSLALALSQQAVALGDLERLPLAWQPFVIMPWMHSESLRVHEHAEALFARPGLEDTLRFERRHADIVRRFGRYPHRNAILGRVSTPQEEAFLRQPGSSF
;
A
#
# COMPACT_ATOMS: atom_id res chain seq x y z
N MET A 1 4.97 67.63 17.24
CA MET A 1 5.71 66.43 17.72
C MET A 1 4.67 65.46 18.25
N SER A 2 4.23 64.50 17.43
CA SER A 2 3.28 63.47 17.87
C SER A 2 4.06 62.28 18.45
N PRO A 3 3.67 61.73 19.61
CA PRO A 3 4.42 60.66 20.24
C PRO A 3 4.14 59.32 19.55
N SER A 4 5.22 58.62 19.18
CA SER A 4 5.17 57.26 18.62
C SER A 4 4.60 56.28 19.64
N ARG A 5 3.58 55.52 19.22
CA ARG A 5 2.99 54.42 19.99
C ARG A 5 3.97 53.24 20.05
N PRO A 6 4.17 52.59 21.20
CA PRO A 6 5.05 51.43 21.30
C PRO A 6 4.42 50.22 20.59
N SER A 7 5.24 49.53 19.79
CA SER A 7 4.92 48.28 19.11
C SER A 7 4.71 47.17 20.13
N ASN A 8 3.55 46.50 20.10
CA ASN A 8 3.33 45.30 20.90
C ASN A 8 4.20 44.13 20.34
N PRO A 9 4.80 43.31 21.21
CA PRO A 9 5.53 42.12 20.77
C PRO A 9 4.57 41.09 20.18
N THR A 10 4.93 40.56 19.00
CA THR A 10 4.25 39.44 18.34
C THR A 10 4.28 38.21 19.27
N PRO A 11 3.14 37.52 19.49
CA PRO A 11 3.12 36.31 20.30
C PRO A 11 3.95 35.20 19.63
N PRO A 12 4.58 34.29 20.40
CA PRO A 12 5.33 33.18 19.84
C PRO A 12 4.41 32.28 19.02
N SER A 13 4.85 31.95 17.80
CA SER A 13 4.17 31.00 16.91
C SER A 13 4.13 29.63 17.60
N SER A 14 2.95 29.23 18.09
CA SER A 14 2.71 27.90 18.63
C SER A 14 2.66 26.90 17.47
N THR A 15 3.64 26.01 17.39
CA THR A 15 3.58 24.87 16.45
C THR A 15 2.36 24.02 16.78
N PRO A 16 1.49 23.70 15.80
CA PRO A 16 0.32 22.85 16.05
C PRO A 16 0.77 21.47 16.53
N ALA A 17 -0.05 20.84 17.39
CA ALA A 17 0.22 19.48 17.86
C ALA A 17 0.28 18.49 16.68
N PRO A 18 1.16 17.47 16.73
CA PRO A 18 1.30 16.49 15.66
C PRO A 18 -0.01 15.72 15.48
N SER A 19 -0.38 15.48 14.21
CA SER A 19 -1.53 14.66 13.84
C SER A 19 -1.33 13.20 14.23
N ASP A 20 -2.39 12.40 14.23
CA ASP A 20 -2.29 10.95 14.49
C ASP A 20 -1.36 10.26 13.47
N ALA A 21 -1.32 10.74 12.23
CA ALA A 21 -0.38 10.28 11.21
C ALA A 21 1.07 10.60 11.57
N ASP A 22 1.35 11.81 12.05
CA ASP A 22 2.71 12.23 12.44
C ASP A 22 3.22 11.40 13.62
N ARG A 23 2.35 11.12 14.60
CA ARG A 23 2.70 10.25 15.74
C ARG A 23 2.98 8.82 15.27
N LEU A 24 2.15 8.28 14.39
CA LEU A 24 2.34 6.93 13.87
C LEU A 24 3.66 6.78 13.10
N ILE A 25 4.06 7.79 12.33
CA ILE A 25 5.37 7.83 11.68
C ILE A 25 6.48 7.91 12.73
N ALA A 26 6.37 8.81 13.71
CA ALA A 26 7.38 9.00 14.75
C ALA A 26 7.62 7.73 15.59
N ASP A 27 6.55 7.00 15.92
CA ASP A 27 6.61 5.78 16.71
C ASP A 27 7.12 4.57 15.92
N SER A 28 7.15 4.66 14.58
CA SER A 28 7.66 3.59 13.72
C SER A 28 9.18 3.48 13.77
N HIS A 29 9.69 2.29 13.41
CA HIS A 29 11.12 2.03 13.28
C HIS A 29 11.81 3.11 12.42
N PRO A 30 13.00 3.63 12.78
CA PRO A 30 13.62 4.75 12.06
C PRO A 30 13.78 4.54 10.55
N GLN A 31 14.08 3.32 10.11
CA GLN A 31 14.20 3.00 8.68
C GLN A 31 12.83 2.87 7.96
N ALA A 32 11.73 2.68 8.70
CA ALA A 32 10.37 2.61 8.16
C ALA A 32 9.79 4.01 7.88
N ARG A 33 10.19 5.02 8.66
CA ARG A 33 9.65 6.39 8.54
C ARG A 33 9.78 6.97 7.13
N PRO A 34 10.93 6.87 6.44
CA PRO A 34 11.06 7.39 5.08
C PRO A 34 10.11 6.74 4.07
N VAL A 35 9.67 5.49 4.30
CA VAL A 35 8.67 4.80 3.46
C VAL A 35 7.30 5.47 3.66
N LEU A 36 6.87 5.59 4.92
CA LEU A 36 5.57 6.19 5.27
C LEU A 36 5.50 7.67 4.85
N GLU A 37 6.53 8.45 5.16
CA GLU A 37 6.63 9.85 4.76
C GLU A 37 6.59 10.02 3.25
N HIS A 38 7.34 9.18 2.51
CA HIS A 38 7.32 9.24 1.06
C HIS A 38 5.93 8.95 0.53
N TRP A 39 5.32 7.84 0.96
CA TRP A 39 4.06 7.37 0.41
C TRP A 39 2.87 8.23 0.82
N PHE A 40 2.77 8.66 2.07
CA PHE A 40 1.58 9.32 2.59
C PHE A 40 1.70 10.85 2.72
N THR A 41 2.91 11.40 2.78
CA THR A 41 3.11 12.85 2.94
C THR A 41 3.57 13.52 1.65
N ARG A 42 4.39 12.84 0.83
CA ARG A 42 4.94 13.43 -0.41
C ARG A 42 4.12 13.11 -1.65
N LEU A 43 3.49 11.94 -1.70
CA LEU A 43 2.62 11.56 -2.80
C LEU A 43 1.18 12.02 -2.55
N THR A 44 0.45 12.24 -3.63
CA THR A 44 -0.98 12.49 -3.61
C THR A 44 -1.76 11.21 -3.92
N PRO A 45 -3.07 11.14 -3.61
CA PRO A 45 -3.89 10.00 -3.99
C PRO A 45 -3.86 9.64 -5.48
N LYS A 46 -3.58 10.62 -6.35
CA LYS A 46 -3.44 10.37 -7.80
C LYS A 46 -2.16 9.62 -8.13
N ASP A 47 -1.09 9.84 -7.36
CA ASP A 47 0.22 9.26 -7.63
C ASP A 47 0.27 7.77 -7.26
N TRP A 48 -0.49 7.34 -6.24
CA TRP A 48 -0.54 5.94 -5.80
C TRP A 48 -1.00 4.96 -6.88
N PHE A 49 -1.95 5.38 -7.73
CA PHE A 49 -2.60 4.50 -8.70
C PHE A 49 -2.24 4.82 -10.16
N ARG A 50 -1.47 5.88 -10.41
CA ARG A 50 -1.04 6.26 -11.76
C ARG A 50 0.30 5.61 -12.09
N LYS A 51 0.41 5.04 -13.30
CA LYS A 51 1.71 4.63 -13.85
C LYS A 51 2.57 5.87 -14.13
N SER A 52 3.78 5.91 -13.58
CA SER A 52 4.72 7.02 -13.70
C SER A 52 6.15 6.52 -13.67
N GLU A 53 6.84 6.57 -14.81
CA GLU A 53 8.26 6.16 -14.90
C GLU A 53 9.16 6.98 -13.96
N ALA A 54 8.84 8.25 -13.75
CA ALA A 54 9.55 9.12 -12.82
C ALA A 54 9.42 8.66 -11.37
N LEU A 55 8.21 8.27 -10.95
CA LEU A 55 7.98 7.70 -9.61
C LEU A 55 8.68 6.35 -9.48
N ASP A 56 8.61 5.50 -10.50
CA ASP A 56 9.27 4.20 -10.49
C ASP A 56 10.79 4.33 -10.37
N ALA A 57 11.39 5.27 -11.09
CA ALA A 57 12.82 5.57 -11.00
C ALA A 57 13.19 6.08 -9.60
N GLN A 58 12.40 7.00 -9.03
CA GLN A 58 12.61 7.51 -7.68
C GLN A 58 12.50 6.41 -6.62
N LEU A 59 11.51 5.52 -6.73
CA LEU A 59 11.33 4.41 -5.80
C LEU A 59 12.47 3.40 -5.92
N ARG A 60 12.92 3.11 -7.15
CA ARG A 60 14.05 2.22 -7.39
C ARG A 60 15.35 2.76 -6.82
N GLU A 61 15.63 4.05 -7.03
CA GLU A 61 16.83 4.70 -6.50
C GLU A 61 16.85 4.67 -4.97
N ARG A 62 15.72 4.95 -4.32
CA ARG A 62 15.67 5.17 -2.87
C ARG A 62 15.39 3.91 -2.05
N PHE A 63 14.66 2.94 -2.60
CA PHE A 63 14.09 1.85 -1.81
C PHE A 63 14.33 0.45 -2.40
N ALA A 64 15.06 0.29 -3.52
CA ALA A 64 15.34 -1.04 -4.07
C ALA A 64 16.10 -1.94 -3.08
N GLN A 65 17.13 -1.42 -2.40
CA GLN A 65 17.84 -2.19 -1.38
C GLN A 65 16.90 -2.60 -0.24
N LEU A 66 16.02 -1.70 0.20
CA LEU A 66 15.06 -1.98 1.26
C LEU A 66 14.05 -3.07 0.85
N LEU A 67 13.62 -3.08 -0.42
CA LEU A 67 12.80 -4.15 -0.96
C LEU A 67 13.52 -5.50 -0.92
N GLU A 68 14.79 -5.56 -1.32
CA GLU A 68 15.57 -6.80 -1.24
C GLU A 68 15.65 -7.32 0.21
N GLN A 69 15.89 -6.43 1.20
CA GLN A 69 15.89 -6.78 2.63
C GLN A 69 14.52 -7.28 3.12
N ALA A 70 13.44 -6.62 2.70
CA ALA A 70 12.08 -7.02 3.04
C ALA A 70 11.75 -8.42 2.52
N LEU A 71 12.14 -8.73 1.27
CA LEU A 71 11.88 -10.03 0.63
C LEU A 71 12.54 -11.20 1.36
N VAL A 72 13.65 -10.97 2.07
CA VAL A 72 14.33 -11.97 2.90
C VAL A 72 14.05 -11.83 4.40
N CYS A 73 13.02 -11.06 4.77
CA CYS A 73 12.58 -10.85 6.16
C CYS A 73 13.61 -10.19 7.10
N GLU A 74 14.60 -9.46 6.58
CA GLU A 74 15.57 -8.73 7.41
C GLU A 74 14.95 -7.55 8.18
N LEU A 75 13.77 -7.07 7.76
CA LEU A 75 13.07 -5.95 8.38
C LEU A 75 12.13 -6.35 9.54
N TRP A 76 12.27 -7.56 10.08
CA TRP A 76 11.33 -8.11 11.07
C TRP A 76 11.13 -7.22 12.31
N GLU A 77 12.12 -6.42 12.71
CA GLU A 77 12.04 -5.49 13.84
C GLU A 77 10.98 -4.40 13.63
N TRP A 78 10.67 -4.05 12.37
CA TRP A 78 9.65 -3.07 12.03
C TRP A 78 8.25 -3.54 12.47
N ARG A 79 8.08 -4.86 12.59
CA ARG A 79 6.77 -5.48 12.84
C ARG A 79 6.23 -5.22 14.25
N THR A 80 7.06 -4.67 15.13
CA THR A 80 6.73 -4.32 16.52
C THR A 80 5.69 -3.19 16.65
N THR A 81 5.49 -2.40 15.59
CA THR A 81 4.55 -1.26 15.58
C THR A 81 3.58 -1.34 14.38
N PRO A 82 2.38 -0.72 14.46
CA PRO A 82 1.46 -0.67 13.32
C PRO A 82 2.06 0.02 12.10
N GLY A 83 2.72 1.16 12.30
CA GLY A 83 3.33 1.92 11.20
C GLY A 83 4.51 1.19 10.58
N GLY A 84 5.34 0.50 11.38
CA GLY A 84 6.41 -0.35 10.85
C GLY A 84 5.88 -1.53 10.03
N ARG A 85 4.81 -2.21 10.47
CA ARG A 85 4.14 -3.25 9.64
C ARG A 85 3.56 -2.70 8.36
N LEU A 86 2.86 -1.56 8.42
CA LEU A 86 2.34 -0.90 7.22
C LEU A 86 3.46 -0.52 6.25
N ALA A 87 4.59 -0.01 6.74
CA ALA A 87 5.74 0.32 5.90
C ALA A 87 6.30 -0.92 5.19
N GLU A 88 6.45 -2.04 5.90
CA GLU A 88 6.92 -3.29 5.29
C GLU A 88 5.92 -3.83 4.24
N ILE A 89 4.62 -3.77 4.54
CA ILE A 89 3.55 -4.12 3.58
C ILE A 89 3.64 -3.23 2.33
N LEU A 90 3.81 -1.91 2.47
CA LEU A 90 3.97 -0.98 1.35
C LEU A 90 5.17 -1.33 0.48
N VAL A 91 6.32 -1.65 1.10
CA VAL A 91 7.52 -2.03 0.36
C VAL A 91 7.27 -3.30 -0.46
N LEU A 92 6.72 -4.33 0.17
CA LEU A 92 6.51 -5.64 -0.45
C LEU A 92 5.40 -5.65 -1.52
N ASP A 93 4.36 -4.85 -1.35
CA ASP A 93 3.19 -4.87 -2.23
C ASP A 93 3.18 -3.69 -3.22
N GLN A 94 3.30 -2.45 -2.75
CA GLN A 94 3.22 -1.27 -3.62
C GLN A 94 4.56 -1.01 -4.30
N PHE A 95 5.64 -0.88 -3.54
CA PHE A 95 6.93 -0.49 -4.10
C PHE A 95 7.47 -1.58 -5.01
N ALA A 96 7.28 -2.87 -4.70
CA ALA A 96 7.64 -3.96 -5.60
C ALA A 96 7.03 -3.79 -7.00
N ARG A 97 5.75 -3.40 -7.09
CA ARG A 97 5.05 -3.17 -8.37
C ARG A 97 5.58 -1.98 -9.16
N ASN A 98 6.07 -0.94 -8.49
CA ASN A 98 6.72 0.21 -9.13
C ASN A 98 8.18 -0.09 -9.51
N ILE A 99 8.97 -0.62 -8.58
CA ILE A 99 10.41 -0.88 -8.74
C ILE A 99 10.66 -1.93 -9.82
N HIS A 100 9.86 -2.99 -9.83
CA HIS A 100 9.97 -4.12 -10.74
C HIS A 100 8.87 -4.14 -11.81
N ARG A 101 8.31 -2.97 -12.15
CA ARG A 101 7.25 -2.84 -13.15
C ARG A 101 7.55 -3.67 -14.41
N ASP A 102 6.52 -4.33 -14.92
CA ASP A 102 6.57 -5.17 -16.11
C ASP A 102 7.57 -6.34 -16.03
N THR A 103 7.94 -6.77 -14.82
CA THR A 103 8.70 -8.00 -14.56
C THR A 103 7.98 -8.92 -13.55
N PRO A 104 8.24 -10.24 -13.56
CA PRO A 104 7.68 -11.17 -12.57
C PRO A 104 7.99 -10.77 -11.11
N ARG A 105 9.10 -10.05 -10.88
CA ARG A 105 9.49 -9.59 -9.54
C ARG A 105 8.53 -8.56 -8.95
N ALA A 106 7.63 -7.97 -9.74
CA ALA A 106 6.55 -7.12 -9.23
C ALA A 106 5.60 -7.84 -8.26
N PHE A 107 5.61 -9.18 -8.24
CA PHE A 107 4.76 -10.02 -7.41
C PHE A 107 5.53 -10.82 -6.35
N SER A 108 6.85 -10.62 -6.21
CA SER A 108 7.68 -11.46 -5.34
C SER A 108 7.37 -11.26 -3.85
N GLY A 109 6.80 -10.11 -3.48
CA GLY A 109 6.40 -9.80 -2.10
C GLY A 109 4.98 -10.23 -1.73
N ASP A 110 4.13 -10.62 -2.70
CA ASP A 110 2.68 -10.78 -2.50
C ASP A 110 2.34 -11.70 -1.30
N SER A 111 3.00 -12.86 -1.20
CA SER A 111 2.72 -13.83 -0.14
C SER A 111 3.11 -13.31 1.26
N LEU A 112 4.27 -12.65 1.37
CA LEU A 112 4.74 -12.09 2.63
C LEU A 112 3.91 -10.86 3.03
N ALA A 113 3.59 -9.99 2.08
CA ALA A 113 2.71 -8.85 2.30
C ALA A 113 1.33 -9.30 2.82
N LEU A 114 0.76 -10.37 2.25
CA LEU A 114 -0.49 -10.94 2.71
C LEU A 114 -0.39 -11.48 4.15
N ALA A 115 0.67 -12.23 4.47
CA ALA A 115 0.87 -12.75 5.82
C ALA A 115 0.99 -11.61 6.86
N LEU A 116 1.75 -10.56 6.55
CA LEU A 116 1.89 -9.39 7.42
C LEU A 116 0.59 -8.60 7.54
N SER A 117 -0.17 -8.49 6.45
CA SER A 117 -1.50 -7.87 6.45
C SER A 117 -2.48 -8.63 7.33
N GLN A 118 -2.50 -9.97 7.24
CA GLN A 118 -3.31 -10.83 8.11
C GLN A 118 -2.95 -10.64 9.58
N GLN A 119 -1.66 -10.56 9.88
CA GLN A 119 -1.18 -10.29 11.23
C GLN A 119 -1.57 -8.88 11.72
N ALA A 120 -1.49 -7.86 10.87
CA ALA A 120 -1.92 -6.49 11.18
C ALA A 120 -3.41 -6.44 11.55
N VAL A 121 -4.27 -7.09 10.77
CA VAL A 121 -5.70 -7.21 11.06
C VAL A 121 -5.94 -7.95 12.38
N ALA A 122 -5.27 -9.09 12.59
CA ALA A 122 -5.43 -9.88 13.81
C ALA A 122 -5.02 -9.15 15.09
N LEU A 123 -4.06 -8.22 15.00
CA LEU A 123 -3.60 -7.39 16.11
C LEU A 123 -4.38 -6.08 16.27
N GLY A 124 -5.42 -5.84 15.45
CA GLY A 124 -6.25 -4.64 15.51
C GLY A 124 -5.53 -3.37 15.07
N ASP A 125 -4.50 -3.50 14.21
CA ASP A 125 -3.76 -2.34 13.70
C ASP A 125 -4.59 -1.50 12.74
N LEU A 126 -5.52 -2.12 12.01
CA LEU A 126 -6.31 -1.45 10.98
C LEU A 126 -7.09 -0.26 11.58
N GLU A 127 -7.70 -0.45 12.74
CA GLU A 127 -8.44 0.56 13.48
C GLU A 127 -7.55 1.65 14.09
N ARG A 128 -6.24 1.39 14.21
CA ARG A 128 -5.24 2.33 14.75
C ARG A 128 -4.64 3.23 13.67
N LEU A 129 -4.95 2.98 12.41
CA LEU A 129 -4.42 3.74 11.27
C LEU A 129 -5.39 4.83 10.82
N PRO A 130 -4.88 5.96 10.31
CA PRO A 130 -5.71 6.94 9.62
C PRO A 130 -6.52 6.26 8.51
N LEU A 131 -7.78 6.66 8.34
CA LEU A 131 -8.71 6.01 7.38
C LEU A 131 -8.14 5.92 5.97
N ALA A 132 -7.44 6.97 5.50
CA ALA A 132 -6.81 7.00 4.18
C ALA A 132 -5.66 5.98 4.00
N TRP A 133 -5.10 5.46 5.09
CA TRP A 133 -3.97 4.52 5.08
C TRP A 133 -4.43 3.07 5.18
N GLN A 134 -5.61 2.84 5.75
CA GLN A 134 -6.21 1.52 5.95
C GLN A 134 -6.27 0.66 4.67
N PRO A 135 -6.64 1.19 3.48
CA PRO A 135 -6.64 0.41 2.25
C PRO A 135 -5.31 -0.28 1.97
N PHE A 136 -4.18 0.36 2.28
CA PHE A 136 -2.84 -0.17 1.98
C PHE A 136 -2.45 -1.33 2.90
N VAL A 137 -3.01 -1.44 4.10
CA VAL A 137 -2.83 -2.63 4.93
C VAL A 137 -3.56 -3.80 4.31
N ILE A 138 -4.80 -3.64 3.85
CA ILE A 138 -5.65 -4.75 3.39
C ILE A 138 -5.54 -5.04 1.88
N MET A 139 -4.87 -4.18 1.10
CA MET A 139 -4.65 -4.39 -0.34
C MET A 139 -4.01 -5.74 -0.70
N PRO A 140 -3.06 -6.30 0.08
CA PRO A 140 -2.52 -7.63 -0.19
C PRO A 140 -3.56 -8.75 -0.24
N TRP A 141 -4.70 -8.61 0.46
CA TRP A 141 -5.80 -9.57 0.37
C TRP A 141 -6.41 -9.57 -1.03
N MET A 142 -6.66 -8.38 -1.57
CA MET A 142 -7.16 -8.17 -2.93
C MET A 142 -6.18 -8.65 -3.99
N HIS A 143 -4.87 -8.62 -3.72
CA HIS A 143 -3.85 -9.08 -4.67
C HIS A 143 -3.60 -10.60 -4.65
N SER A 144 -4.23 -11.33 -3.74
CA SER A 144 -4.10 -12.79 -3.63
C SER A 144 -4.77 -13.52 -4.79
N GLU A 145 -4.14 -14.58 -5.31
CA GLU A 145 -4.78 -15.53 -6.24
C GLU A 145 -5.46 -16.69 -5.47
N SER A 146 -6.19 -16.37 -4.40
CA SER A 146 -6.87 -17.35 -3.54
C SER A 146 -8.31 -16.93 -3.27
N LEU A 147 -9.27 -17.72 -3.76
CA LEU A 147 -10.69 -17.44 -3.53
C LEU A 147 -11.03 -17.42 -2.03
N ARG A 148 -10.42 -18.30 -1.24
CA ARG A 148 -10.59 -18.33 0.23
C ARG A 148 -10.16 -17.01 0.89
N VAL A 149 -9.10 -16.38 0.37
CA VAL A 149 -8.65 -15.07 0.89
C VAL A 149 -9.68 -13.99 0.56
N HIS A 150 -10.19 -13.97 -0.67
CA HIS A 150 -11.26 -13.03 -1.08
C HIS A 150 -12.56 -13.17 -0.27
N GLU A 151 -12.96 -14.40 0.08
CA GLU A 151 -14.13 -14.64 0.94
C GLU A 151 -14.02 -13.96 2.31
N HIS A 152 -12.81 -13.89 2.87
CA HIS A 152 -12.55 -13.17 4.13
C HIS A 152 -12.34 -11.68 3.90
N ALA A 153 -11.74 -11.31 2.77
CA ALA A 153 -11.46 -9.93 2.40
C ALA A 153 -12.74 -9.10 2.30
N GLU A 154 -13.82 -9.64 1.70
CA GLU A 154 -15.10 -8.93 1.52
C GLU A 154 -15.58 -8.23 2.82
N ALA A 155 -15.53 -8.92 3.96
CA ALA A 155 -15.92 -8.35 5.24
C ALA A 155 -14.96 -7.26 5.74
N LEU A 156 -13.66 -7.37 5.44
CA LEU A 156 -12.66 -6.35 5.79
C LEU A 156 -12.84 -5.08 4.94
N PHE A 157 -13.09 -5.22 3.64
CA PHE A 157 -13.32 -4.09 2.76
C PHE A 157 -14.71 -3.46 2.93
N ALA A 158 -15.69 -4.17 3.50
CA ALA A 158 -17.04 -3.66 3.75
C ALA A 158 -17.16 -2.66 4.92
N ARG A 159 -16.03 -2.26 5.52
CA ARG A 159 -16.00 -1.30 6.63
C ARG A 159 -16.29 0.13 6.14
N PRO A 160 -16.89 0.99 6.98
CA PRO A 160 -17.19 2.38 6.61
C PRO A 160 -15.95 3.15 6.14
N GLY A 161 -16.09 3.91 5.05
CA GLY A 161 -15.00 4.71 4.47
C GLY A 161 -14.10 3.95 3.48
N LEU A 162 -14.38 2.66 3.23
CA LEU A 162 -13.66 1.83 2.26
C LEU A 162 -14.55 1.45 1.06
N GLU A 163 -15.68 2.12 0.85
CA GLU A 163 -16.69 1.76 -0.16
C GLU A 163 -16.10 1.74 -1.59
N ASP A 164 -15.15 2.64 -1.86
CA ASP A 164 -14.44 2.69 -3.13
C ASP A 164 -13.53 1.47 -3.31
N THR A 165 -12.76 1.14 -2.27
CA THR A 165 -11.85 -0.01 -2.28
C THR A 165 -12.62 -1.34 -2.34
N LEU A 166 -13.77 -1.45 -1.67
CA LEU A 166 -14.66 -2.61 -1.74
C LEU A 166 -15.14 -2.90 -3.17
N ARG A 167 -15.42 -1.86 -3.96
CA ARG A 167 -15.80 -2.06 -5.38
C ARG A 167 -14.67 -2.69 -6.18
N PHE A 168 -13.41 -2.35 -5.87
CA PHE A 168 -12.26 -3.00 -6.51
C PHE A 168 -12.09 -4.43 -6.01
N GLU A 169 -12.21 -4.68 -4.71
CA GLU A 169 -12.12 -6.01 -4.11
C GLU A 169 -13.11 -6.98 -4.78
N ARG A 170 -14.38 -6.59 -4.91
CA ARG A 170 -15.40 -7.42 -5.57
C ARG A 170 -15.04 -7.78 -7.00
N ARG A 171 -14.53 -6.80 -7.76
CA ARG A 171 -14.09 -7.05 -9.15
C ARG A 171 -12.89 -8.00 -9.19
N HIS A 172 -11.95 -7.91 -8.25
CA HIS A 172 -10.82 -8.83 -8.14
C HIS A 172 -11.30 -10.25 -7.79
N ALA A 173 -12.16 -10.37 -6.77
CA ALA A 173 -12.77 -11.62 -6.35
C ALA A 173 -13.55 -12.30 -7.48
N ASP A 174 -14.26 -11.55 -8.33
CA ASP A 174 -14.97 -12.10 -9.49
C ASP A 174 -14.03 -12.75 -10.51
N ILE A 175 -12.86 -12.15 -10.76
CA ILE A 175 -11.85 -12.73 -11.66
C ILE A 175 -11.29 -14.02 -11.05
N VAL A 176 -10.90 -13.98 -9.78
CA VAL A 176 -10.34 -15.17 -9.10
C VAL A 176 -11.39 -16.27 -8.95
N ARG A 177 -12.66 -15.94 -8.71
CA ARG A 177 -13.77 -16.91 -8.69
C ARG A 177 -13.95 -17.59 -10.06
N ARG A 178 -13.76 -16.85 -11.14
CA ARG A 178 -13.95 -17.36 -12.51
C ARG A 178 -12.76 -18.20 -13.00
N PHE A 179 -11.53 -17.79 -12.68
CA PHE A 179 -10.32 -18.38 -13.28
C PHE A 179 -9.38 -19.06 -12.27
N GLY A 180 -9.62 -18.90 -10.97
CA GLY A 180 -8.73 -19.37 -9.90
C GLY A 180 -7.44 -18.56 -9.75
N ARG A 181 -7.23 -17.54 -10.59
CA ARG A 181 -6.02 -16.70 -10.67
C ARG A 181 -6.33 -15.40 -11.44
N TYR A 182 -5.34 -14.53 -11.61
CA TYR A 182 -5.42 -13.33 -12.45
C TYR A 182 -4.86 -13.59 -13.86
N PRO A 183 -5.70 -13.69 -14.91
CA PRO A 183 -5.22 -13.97 -16.26
C PRO A 183 -4.25 -12.92 -16.80
N HIS A 184 -4.38 -11.66 -16.39
CA HIS A 184 -3.47 -10.58 -16.84
C HIS A 184 -2.03 -10.77 -16.33
N ARG A 185 -1.81 -11.63 -15.33
CA ARG A 185 -0.47 -12.00 -14.86
C ARG A 185 0.13 -13.18 -15.63
N ASN A 186 -0.61 -13.83 -16.53
CA ASN A 186 -0.14 -15.06 -17.18
C ASN A 186 1.14 -14.85 -17.99
N ALA A 187 1.17 -13.87 -18.89
CA ALA A 187 2.34 -13.62 -19.74
C ALA A 187 3.60 -13.29 -18.93
N ILE A 188 3.46 -12.38 -17.95
CA ILE A 188 4.57 -11.91 -17.10
C ILE A 188 5.07 -12.99 -16.13
N LEU A 189 4.23 -13.98 -15.77
CA LEU A 189 4.61 -15.13 -14.94
C LEU A 189 4.94 -16.39 -15.77
N GLY A 190 4.99 -16.30 -17.10
CA GLY A 190 5.28 -17.45 -17.97
C GLY A 190 4.21 -18.55 -17.96
N ARG A 191 2.96 -18.21 -17.61
CA ARG A 191 1.83 -19.16 -17.60
C ARG A 191 1.13 -19.17 -18.95
N VAL A 192 0.71 -20.35 -19.39
CA VAL A 192 -0.14 -20.48 -20.58
C VAL A 192 -1.58 -20.10 -20.22
N SER A 193 -2.18 -19.22 -21.02
CA SER A 193 -3.59 -18.82 -20.88
C SER A 193 -4.51 -19.88 -21.50
N THR A 194 -5.67 -20.11 -20.90
CA THR A 194 -6.75 -20.89 -21.52
C THR A 194 -7.48 -20.06 -22.58
N PRO A 195 -8.24 -20.68 -23.51
CA PRO A 195 -9.05 -19.92 -24.47
C PRO A 195 -10.06 -18.96 -23.79
N GLN A 196 -10.59 -19.32 -22.62
CA GLN A 196 -11.51 -18.46 -21.87
C GLN A 196 -10.79 -17.26 -21.26
N GLU A 197 -9.57 -17.47 -20.76
CA GLU A 197 -8.70 -16.40 -20.25
C GLU A 197 -8.29 -15.44 -21.37
N GLU A 198 -7.92 -15.95 -22.55
CA GLU A 198 -7.58 -15.11 -23.72
C GLU A 198 -8.77 -14.27 -24.19
N ALA A 199 -9.96 -14.85 -24.22
CA ALA A 199 -11.19 -14.12 -24.56
C ALA A 199 -11.49 -13.02 -23.53
N PHE A 200 -11.30 -13.31 -22.24
CA PHE A 200 -11.47 -12.34 -21.16
C PHE A 200 -10.46 -11.19 -21.25
N LEU A 201 -9.19 -11.46 -21.55
CA LEU A 201 -8.14 -10.44 -21.66
C LEU A 201 -8.43 -9.38 -22.73
N ARG A 202 -9.27 -9.68 -23.72
CA ARG A 202 -9.70 -8.73 -24.77
C ARG A 202 -10.84 -7.81 -24.34
N GLN A 203 -11.46 -8.05 -23.18
CA GLN A 203 -12.58 -7.26 -22.67
C GLN A 203 -12.09 -6.06 -21.83
N PRO A 204 -12.85 -4.95 -21.77
CA PRO A 204 -12.57 -3.87 -20.82
C PRO A 204 -12.57 -4.36 -19.37
N GLY A 205 -11.65 -3.83 -18.55
CA GLY A 205 -11.57 -4.20 -17.13
C GLY A 205 -11.00 -5.59 -16.85
N SER A 206 -10.32 -6.19 -17.83
CA SER A 206 -9.62 -7.49 -17.70
C SER A 206 -8.31 -7.42 -16.90
N SER A 207 -7.87 -6.20 -16.58
CA SER A 207 -6.72 -5.88 -15.74
C SER A 207 -7.03 -4.68 -14.84
N PHE A 208 -6.16 -4.47 -13.85
CA PHE A 208 -6.16 -3.34 -12.92
C PHE A 208 -4.82 -2.61 -12.98
#